data_AF-A0A239HDA6-F1
#
_entry.id   AF-A0A239HDA6-F1
#
_cell.length_a   1.000
_cell.length_b   1.000
_cell.length_c   1.000
_cell.angle_alpha   90.00
_cell.angle_beta   90.00
_cell.angle_gamma   90.00
#
_symmetry.space_group_name_H-M   'P 1'
#
loop_
_entity.id
_entity.type
_entity.pdbx_description
1 polymer ?
#
loop_
_entity_poly.entity_id
_entity_poly.type
_entity_poly.pdbx_seq_one_letter_code
_entity_poly.pdbx_strand_id
1 'polypeptide(L)'
;MNHRQILDLALRDLPAARASYLRKVADALSGEPTLDQREHLMFPVLAAAASGIEPILEPADCARQVVGFMLRHAEGVAHTLYSAAYLEDQKAAMTPWATRLQADIAITIMDRLTSGGLALNEPKVWRFRADSGSVTGTAGTPFPYGEEDGEI
;
A
#
# COMPACT_ATOMS: atom_id res chain seq x y z
N MET A 1 26.63 -3.14 -4.08
CA MET A 1 25.69 -2.02 -3.86
C MET A 1 24.45 -2.56 -3.16
N ASN A 2 24.00 -1.90 -2.09
CA ASN A 2 22.88 -2.37 -1.28
C ASN A 2 21.58 -1.81 -1.88
N HIS A 3 20.96 -2.52 -2.83
CA HIS A 3 19.82 -2.04 -3.62
C HIS A 3 18.60 -1.65 -2.77
N ARG A 4 18.51 -2.17 -1.54
CA ARG A 4 17.53 -1.76 -0.53
C ARG A 4 17.67 -0.29 -0.10
N GLN A 5 18.89 0.27 -0.13
CA GLN A 5 19.13 1.69 0.16
C GLN A 5 18.48 2.62 -0.87
N ILE A 6 18.36 2.18 -2.13
CA ILE A 6 17.68 2.95 -3.19
C ILE A 6 16.19 3.08 -2.84
N LEU A 7 15.59 1.99 -2.39
CA LEU A 7 14.21 2.01 -1.90
C LEU A 7 14.09 2.90 -0.65
N ASP A 8 14.94 2.70 0.35
CA ASP A 8 14.88 3.48 1.59
C ASP A 8 14.99 4.98 1.35
N LEU A 9 15.81 5.41 0.36
CA LEU A 9 15.90 6.80 -0.05
C LEU A 9 14.58 7.29 -0.67
N ALA A 10 14.02 6.53 -1.61
CA ALA A 10 12.76 6.87 -2.27
C ALA A 10 11.58 6.94 -1.29
N LEU A 11 11.60 6.15 -0.20
CA LEU A 11 10.54 6.16 0.81
C LEU A 11 10.60 7.37 1.75
N ARG A 12 11.72 8.09 1.84
CA ARG A 12 11.85 9.27 2.73
C ARG A 12 10.95 10.42 2.31
N ASP A 13 10.72 10.56 1.01
CA ASP A 13 9.95 11.67 0.44
C ASP A 13 8.43 11.38 0.40
N LEU A 14 8.00 10.20 0.88
CA LEU A 14 6.61 9.77 0.85
C LEU A 14 5.89 9.99 2.19
N PRO A 15 4.56 10.16 2.18
CA PRO A 15 3.75 10.18 3.39
C PRO A 15 3.96 8.89 4.22
N ALA A 16 4.00 9.02 5.54
CA ALA A 16 4.35 7.93 6.46
C ALA A 16 3.51 6.65 6.27
N ALA A 17 2.21 6.80 5.99
CA ALA A 17 1.33 5.66 5.73
C ALA A 17 1.74 4.87 4.46
N ARG A 18 2.08 5.58 3.38
CA ARG A 18 2.54 4.96 2.12
C ARG A 18 3.94 4.36 2.27
N ALA A 19 4.84 5.08 2.95
CA ALA A 19 6.17 4.55 3.24
C ALA A 19 6.11 3.27 4.08
N SER A 20 5.25 3.23 5.12
CA SER A 20 5.05 2.03 5.92
C SER A 20 4.47 0.87 5.12
N TYR A 21 3.52 1.15 4.22
CA TYR A 21 2.96 0.13 3.33
C TYR A 21 4.04 -0.47 2.42
N LEU A 22 4.83 0.37 1.74
CA LEU A 22 5.87 -0.10 0.83
C LEU A 22 7.01 -0.83 1.54
N ARG A 23 7.30 -0.49 2.80
CA ARG A 23 8.21 -1.30 3.65
C ARG A 23 7.68 -2.71 3.86
N LYS A 24 6.40 -2.86 4.19
CA LYS A 24 5.76 -4.18 4.33
C LYS A 24 5.78 -4.98 3.01
N VAL A 25 5.58 -4.30 1.88
CA VAL A 25 5.72 -4.93 0.54
C VAL A 25 7.16 -5.41 0.33
N ALA A 26 8.16 -4.58 0.63
CA ALA A 26 9.57 -4.96 0.51
C ALA A 26 9.95 -6.11 1.44
N ASP A 27 9.42 -6.16 2.65
CA ASP A 27 9.65 -7.26 3.59
C ASP A 27 9.00 -8.56 3.10
N ALA A 28 7.80 -8.49 2.52
CA ALA A 28 7.15 -9.64 1.89
C ALA A 28 7.96 -10.13 0.67
N LEU A 29 8.56 -9.22 -0.11
CA LEU A 29 9.41 -9.56 -1.26
C LEU A 29 10.71 -10.27 -0.86
N SER A 30 11.36 -9.85 0.23
CA SER A 30 12.58 -10.51 0.70
C SER A 30 12.35 -11.94 1.22
N GLY A 31 11.10 -12.35 1.42
CA GLY A 31 10.72 -13.73 1.79
C GLY A 31 10.40 -14.64 0.60
N GLU A 32 10.41 -14.15 -0.64
CA GLU A 32 9.97 -14.89 -1.83
C GLU A 32 11.11 -15.69 -2.48
N PRO A 33 11.10 -17.04 -2.39
CA PRO A 33 12.19 -17.89 -2.91
C PRO A 33 12.23 -17.98 -4.44
N THR A 34 11.15 -17.55 -5.11
CA THR A 34 11.00 -17.64 -6.57
C THR A 34 11.93 -16.72 -7.34
N LEU A 35 12.53 -15.73 -6.67
CA LEU A 35 13.40 -14.73 -7.27
C LEU A 35 14.85 -14.84 -6.80
N ASP A 36 15.25 -16.02 -6.35
CA ASP A 36 16.62 -16.31 -5.95
C ASP A 36 17.59 -15.81 -7.03
N GLN A 37 18.60 -15.02 -6.60
CA GLN A 37 19.58 -14.29 -7.42
C GLN A 37 19.11 -12.99 -8.11
N ARG A 38 17.80 -12.70 -8.21
CA ARG A 38 17.26 -11.50 -8.89
C ARG A 38 16.59 -10.48 -7.96
N GLU A 39 16.53 -10.77 -6.66
CA GLU A 39 15.92 -9.91 -5.64
C GLU A 39 16.41 -8.45 -5.68
N HIS A 40 17.70 -8.27 -5.98
CA HIS A 40 18.32 -6.95 -6.05
C HIS A 40 17.75 -6.06 -7.18
N LEU A 41 17.20 -6.64 -8.24
CA LEU A 41 16.62 -5.91 -9.39
C LEU A 41 15.24 -5.32 -9.07
N MET A 42 14.59 -5.82 -8.02
CA MET A 42 13.22 -5.46 -7.66
C MET A 42 13.16 -4.08 -7.01
N PHE A 43 14.12 -3.79 -6.14
CA PHE A 43 14.14 -2.56 -5.34
C PHE A 43 14.25 -1.28 -6.17
N PRO A 44 15.07 -1.20 -7.25
CA PRO A 44 15.11 -0.03 -8.13
C PRO A 44 13.78 0.23 -8.84
N VAL A 45 13.10 -0.82 -9.33
CA VAL A 45 11.79 -0.67 -9.98
C VAL A 45 10.72 -0.26 -8.98
N LEU A 46 10.71 -0.89 -7.80
CA LEU A 46 9.77 -0.54 -6.73
C LEU A 46 10.00 0.89 -6.24
N ALA A 47 11.26 1.32 -6.10
CA ALA A 47 11.62 2.69 -5.71
C ALA A 47 11.13 3.71 -6.74
N ALA A 48 11.30 3.44 -8.03
CA ALA A 48 10.79 4.30 -9.09
C ALA A 48 9.25 4.32 -9.15
N ALA A 49 8.59 3.21 -8.83
CA ALA A 49 7.13 3.10 -8.81
C ALA A 49 6.47 3.62 -7.52
N ALA A 50 7.24 3.85 -6.46
CA ALA A 50 6.78 4.07 -5.11
C ALA A 50 5.74 5.21 -4.98
N SER A 51 5.87 6.29 -5.74
CA SER A 51 4.96 7.44 -5.67
C SER A 51 3.55 7.15 -6.23
N GLY A 52 3.42 6.18 -7.13
CA GLY A 52 2.17 5.85 -7.82
C GLY A 52 1.51 4.54 -7.36
N ILE A 53 2.12 3.81 -6.42
CA ILE A 53 1.48 2.62 -5.84
C ILE A 53 0.55 3.06 -4.71
N GLU A 54 -0.73 2.76 -4.86
CA GLU A 54 -1.73 3.02 -3.83
C GLU A 54 -1.87 1.82 -2.86
N PRO A 55 -2.02 2.07 -1.54
CA PRO A 55 -2.14 1.02 -0.53
C PRO A 55 -3.56 0.43 -0.48
N ILE A 56 -4.03 -0.09 -1.62
CA ILE A 56 -5.35 -0.71 -1.77
C ILE A 56 -5.27 -2.23 -1.62
N LEU A 57 -4.24 -2.84 -2.20
CA LEU A 57 -3.97 -4.28 -2.06
C LEU A 57 -3.32 -4.54 -0.70
N GLU A 58 -3.50 -5.76 -0.18
CA GLU A 58 -2.67 -6.24 0.93
C GLU A 58 -1.19 -6.26 0.51
N PRO A 59 -0.24 -5.98 1.41
CA PRO A 59 1.18 -5.92 1.07
C PRO A 59 1.71 -7.18 0.38
N ALA A 60 1.25 -8.36 0.82
CA ALA A 60 1.61 -9.63 0.19
C ALA A 60 1.02 -9.79 -1.22
N ASP A 61 -0.18 -9.27 -1.48
CA ASP A 61 -0.76 -9.27 -2.81
C ASP A 61 0.00 -8.36 -3.77
N CYS A 62 0.37 -7.17 -3.30
CA CYS A 62 1.20 -6.26 -4.08
C CYS A 62 2.58 -6.87 -4.35
N ALA A 63 3.20 -7.52 -3.35
CA ALA A 63 4.45 -8.25 -3.52
C ALA A 63 4.34 -9.32 -4.62
N ARG A 64 3.26 -10.12 -4.63
CA ARG A 64 3.00 -11.10 -5.70
C ARG A 64 2.89 -10.46 -7.08
N GLN A 65 2.28 -9.28 -7.19
CA GLN A 65 2.24 -8.55 -8.48
C GLN A 65 3.62 -8.11 -8.93
N VAL A 66 4.45 -7.60 -8.02
CA VAL A 66 5.85 -7.25 -8.31
C VAL A 66 6.65 -8.49 -8.73
N VAL A 67 6.46 -9.63 -8.06
CA VAL A 67 7.10 -10.91 -8.46
C VAL A 67 6.68 -11.31 -9.87
N GLY A 68 5.37 -11.33 -10.14
CA GLY A 68 4.83 -11.66 -11.46
C GLY A 68 5.35 -10.75 -12.56
N PHE A 69 5.46 -9.45 -12.28
CA PHE A 69 6.07 -8.47 -13.18
C PHE A 69 7.54 -8.79 -13.47
N MET A 70 8.32 -9.07 -12.44
CA MET A 70 9.74 -9.40 -12.59
C MET A 70 9.95 -10.71 -13.36
N LEU A 71 9.09 -11.71 -13.18
CA LEU A 71 9.16 -12.94 -13.97
C LEU A 71 8.96 -12.69 -15.48
N ARG A 72 8.18 -11.68 -15.86
CA ARG A 72 7.96 -11.31 -17.27
C ARG A 72 9.01 -10.35 -17.83
N HIS A 73 9.60 -9.51 -17.00
CA HIS A 73 10.37 -8.34 -17.46
C HIS A 73 11.79 -8.23 -16.89
N ALA A 74 12.26 -9.20 -16.10
CA ALA A 74 13.57 -9.15 -15.43
C ALA A 74 14.74 -8.85 -16.38
N GLU A 75 14.76 -9.43 -17.59
CA GLU A 75 15.85 -9.20 -18.55
C GLU A 75 15.89 -7.74 -19.04
N GLY A 76 14.74 -7.15 -19.34
CA GLY A 76 14.66 -5.75 -19.76
C GLY A 76 14.99 -4.78 -18.63
N VAL A 77 14.56 -5.09 -17.41
CA VAL A 77 14.92 -4.33 -16.20
C VAL A 77 16.42 -4.41 -15.96
N ALA A 78 17.03 -5.59 -16.03
CA ALA A 78 18.47 -5.78 -15.88
C ALA A 78 19.25 -5.01 -16.96
N HIS A 79 18.84 -5.12 -18.23
CA HIS A 79 19.47 -4.37 -19.32
C HIS A 79 19.45 -2.86 -19.06
N THR A 80 18.32 -2.34 -18.56
CA THR A 80 18.19 -0.92 -18.22
C THR A 80 19.08 -0.54 -17.04
N LEU A 81 19.12 -1.35 -15.99
CA LEU A 81 19.94 -1.12 -14.80
C LEU A 81 21.44 -1.04 -15.12
N TYR A 82 21.90 -1.83 -16.10
CA TYR A 82 23.30 -1.84 -16.56
C TYR A 82 23.56 -0.91 -17.75
N SER A 83 22.59 -0.09 -18.16
CA SER A 83 22.74 0.85 -19.27
C SER A 83 23.40 2.17 -18.85
N ALA A 84 24.04 2.86 -19.80
CA ALA A 84 24.58 4.20 -19.58
C ALA A 84 23.50 5.21 -19.14
N ALA A 85 22.28 5.08 -19.66
CA ALA A 85 21.15 5.93 -19.30
C ALA A 85 20.81 5.87 -17.80
N TYR A 86 20.97 4.70 -17.17
CA TYR A 86 20.75 4.55 -15.74
C TYR A 86 21.84 5.22 -14.90
N LEU A 87 23.08 5.26 -15.40
CA LEU A 87 24.18 5.96 -14.73
C LEU A 87 24.01 7.48 -14.79
N GLU A 88 23.41 8.00 -15.87
CA GLU A 88 23.11 9.42 -16.04
C GLU A 88 21.91 9.88 -15.20
N ASP A 89 20.79 9.16 -15.31
CA ASP A 89 19.58 9.43 -14.53
C ASP A 89 18.83 8.13 -14.21
N GLN A 90 19.06 7.63 -13.00
CA GLN A 90 18.45 6.40 -12.49
C GLN A 90 16.92 6.45 -12.51
N LYS A 91 16.32 7.61 -12.18
CA LYS A 91 14.88 7.75 -12.04
C LYS A 91 14.22 7.80 -13.41
N ALA A 92 14.77 8.60 -14.33
CA ALA A 92 14.25 8.69 -15.69
C ALA A 92 14.37 7.34 -16.43
N ALA A 93 15.51 6.65 -16.31
CA ALA A 93 15.73 5.35 -16.94
C ALA A 93 14.75 4.27 -16.44
N MET A 94 14.38 4.29 -15.15
CA MET A 94 13.44 3.31 -14.57
C MET A 94 11.97 3.69 -14.72
N THR A 95 11.66 4.92 -15.14
CA THR A 95 10.27 5.41 -15.27
C THR A 95 9.40 4.51 -16.16
N PRO A 96 9.84 4.03 -17.34
CA PRO A 96 9.01 3.15 -18.17
C PRO A 96 8.62 1.85 -17.46
N TRP A 97 9.54 1.28 -16.67
CA TRP A 97 9.26 0.06 -15.89
C TRP A 97 8.35 0.33 -14.71
N ALA A 98 8.53 1.47 -14.03
CA ALA A 98 7.66 1.92 -12.96
C ALA A 98 6.22 2.10 -13.44
N THR A 99 6.01 2.77 -14.57
CA THR A 99 4.68 2.98 -15.17
C THR A 99 4.01 1.66 -15.53
N ARG A 100 4.76 0.69 -16.08
CA ARG A 100 4.21 -0.64 -16.39
C ARG A 100 3.83 -1.40 -15.14
N LEU A 101 4.67 -1.38 -14.10
CA LEU A 101 4.35 -2.02 -12.82
C LEU A 101 3.10 -1.41 -12.18
N GLN A 102 2.98 -0.08 -12.19
CA GLN A 102 1.79 0.62 -11.70
C GLN A 102 0.54 0.24 -12.49
N ALA A 103 0.64 0.13 -13.81
CA ALA A 103 -0.47 -0.31 -14.66
C ALA A 103 -0.90 -1.75 -14.33
N ASP A 104 0.04 -2.68 -14.18
CA ASP A 104 -0.26 -4.08 -13.84
C ASP A 104 -0.96 -4.20 -12.46
N ILE A 105 -0.50 -3.41 -11.48
CA ILE A 105 -1.12 -3.34 -10.16
C ILE A 105 -2.53 -2.74 -10.26
N ALA A 106 -2.71 -1.65 -11.02
CA ALA A 106 -4.01 -1.01 -11.20
C ALA A 106 -5.01 -1.94 -11.90
N ILE A 107 -4.60 -2.65 -12.96
CA ILE A 107 -5.42 -3.65 -13.64
C ILE A 107 -5.87 -4.72 -12.65
N THR A 108 -4.93 -5.25 -11.85
CA THR A 108 -5.26 -6.25 -10.82
C THR A 108 -6.28 -5.73 -9.80
N ILE A 109 -6.12 -4.49 -9.34
CA ILE A 109 -7.07 -3.86 -8.42
C ILE A 109 -8.47 -3.79 -9.07
N MET A 110 -8.54 -3.30 -10.31
CA MET A 110 -9.80 -3.16 -11.04
C MET A 110 -10.48 -4.51 -11.30
N ASP A 111 -9.72 -5.55 -11.63
CA ASP A 111 -10.23 -6.91 -11.83
C ASP A 111 -10.79 -7.49 -10.53
N ARG A 112 -10.11 -7.28 -9.40
CA ARG A 112 -10.58 -7.73 -8.09
C ARG A 112 -11.80 -6.96 -7.60
N LEU A 113 -11.87 -5.66 -7.90
CA LEU A 113 -13.07 -4.85 -7.63
C LEU A 113 -14.27 -5.36 -8.44
N THR A 114 -14.06 -5.62 -9.73
CA THR A 114 -15.12 -6.07 -10.65
C THR A 114 -15.60 -7.48 -10.32
N SER A 115 -14.71 -8.36 -9.88
CA SER A 115 -15.05 -9.73 -9.45
C SER A 115 -15.59 -9.83 -8.02
N GLY A 116 -15.64 -8.72 -7.28
CA GLY A 116 -16.06 -8.70 -5.87
C GLY A 116 -15.05 -9.31 -4.89
N GLY A 117 -13.83 -9.63 -5.36
CA GLY A 117 -12.72 -10.12 -4.54
C GLY A 117 -12.02 -9.02 -3.72
N LEU A 118 -12.36 -7.76 -3.95
CA LEU A 118 -11.91 -6.61 -3.18
C LEU A 118 -13.09 -5.69 -2.87
N ALA A 119 -13.30 -5.40 -1.60
CA ALA A 119 -14.23 -4.36 -1.15
C ALA A 119 -13.43 -3.14 -0.74
N LEU A 120 -13.57 -2.02 -1.45
CA LEU A 120 -13.08 -0.74 -0.96
C LEU A 120 -13.87 -0.44 0.31
N ASN A 121 -13.17 -0.37 1.44
CA ASN A 121 -13.73 -0.21 2.78
C ASN A 121 -15.03 0.60 2.74
N GLU A 122 -16.16 -0.07 3.02
CA GLU A 122 -17.38 0.65 3.36
C GLU A 122 -17.05 1.63 4.49
N PRO A 123 -17.60 2.85 4.47
CA PRO A 123 -17.40 3.78 5.57
C PRO A 123 -17.75 3.05 6.87
N LYS A 124 -16.83 3.05 7.83
CA LYS A 124 -17.05 2.47 9.16
C LYS A 124 -18.22 3.21 9.82
N VAL A 125 -19.45 2.74 9.58
CA VAL A 125 -20.65 3.28 10.22
C VAL A 125 -20.74 2.66 11.60
N TRP A 126 -20.36 3.43 12.61
CA TRP A 126 -20.61 3.08 14.00
C TRP A 126 -22.10 3.22 14.27
N ARG A 127 -22.85 2.12 14.13
CA ARG A 127 -24.26 2.08 14.54
C ARG A 127 -24.32 1.83 16.04
N PHE A 128 -24.50 2.90 16.82
CA PHE A 128 -24.87 2.77 18.22
C PHE A 128 -26.34 2.37 18.30
N ARG A 129 -26.59 1.09 18.62
CA ARG A 129 -27.94 0.61 18.94
C ARG A 129 -28.10 0.67 20.45
N ALA A 130 -28.88 1.64 20.93
CA ALA A 130 -29.41 1.57 22.28
C ALA A 130 -30.51 0.50 22.26
N ASP A 131 -30.20 -0.70 22.75
CA ASP A 131 -31.20 -1.72 23.02
C ASP A 131 -31.97 -1.26 24.27
N SER A 132 -32.97 -0.39 24.09
CA SER A 132 -33.91 -0.05 25.16
C SER A 132 -34.89 -1.20 25.32
N GLY A 133 -34.38 -2.32 25.84
CA GLY A 133 -35.18 -3.43 26.33
C GLY A 133 -35.93 -2.98 27.57
N SER A 134 -37.22 -2.67 27.39
CA SER A 134 -38.29 -2.83 28.37
C SER A 134 -37.99 -2.44 29.81
N VAL A 135 -38.13 -1.16 30.13
CA VAL A 135 -38.58 -0.75 31.48
C VAL A 135 -39.98 -0.22 31.33
N THR A 136 -40.94 -1.07 31.67
CA THR A 136 -42.29 -0.66 32.07
C THR A 136 -42.18 0.33 33.21
N GLY A 137 -42.72 1.53 33.01
CA GLY A 137 -43.14 2.40 34.09
C GLY A 137 -42.16 3.52 34.44
N THR A 138 -42.74 4.71 34.51
CA THR A 138 -42.27 5.95 35.12
C THR A 138 -41.16 6.73 34.42
N ALA A 139 -41.58 7.90 33.95
CA ALA A 139 -40.80 8.98 33.38
C ALA A 139 -39.54 9.33 34.20
N GLY A 140 -38.46 9.61 33.46
CA GLY A 140 -37.49 10.62 33.85
C GLY A 140 -36.30 10.13 34.68
N THR A 141 -35.22 9.77 33.99
CA THR A 141 -33.87 10.09 34.48
C THR A 141 -33.04 10.61 33.30
N PRO A 142 -32.74 11.92 33.24
CA PRO A 142 -31.93 12.49 32.18
C PRO A 142 -30.45 12.06 32.30
N PHE A 143 -29.81 12.02 31.14
CA PHE A 143 -28.39 11.73 30.92
C PHE A 143 -27.49 12.69 31.73
N PRO A 144 -26.31 12.25 32.21
CA PRO A 144 -25.53 12.98 33.21
C PRO A 144 -24.68 14.08 32.56
N TYR A 145 -25.26 15.24 32.36
CA TYR A 145 -24.52 16.51 32.39
C TYR A 145 -25.20 17.38 33.46
N GLY A 146 -24.40 17.75 34.45
CA GLY A 146 -24.85 18.39 35.68
C GLY A 146 -25.48 19.76 35.42
N GLU A 147 -26.61 19.98 36.08
CA GLU A 147 -27.05 21.32 36.44
C GLU A 147 -26.15 21.76 37.59
N GLU A 148 -25.21 22.68 37.29
CA GLU A 148 -24.56 23.48 38.32
C GLU A 148 -25.59 24.48 38.84
N ASP A 149 -26.13 24.20 40.03
CA ASP A 149 -26.89 25.15 40.82
C ASP A 149 -26.03 26.40 41.09
N GLY A 150 -26.49 27.55 40.60
CA GLY A 150 -25.94 28.87 40.88
C GLY A 150 -27.04 29.85 41.26
N GLU A 151 -27.42 29.87 42.55
CA GLU A 151 -28.15 30.97 43.18
C GLU A 151 -27.32 31.57 44.32
N ILE A 152 -26.91 32.84 44.14
CA ILE A 152 -27.05 33.92 45.14
C ILE A 152 -27.37 35.22 44.39
#